data_AF-A0A257DF13-F1
#
_entry.id   AF-A0A257DF13-F1
#
_cell.length_a   1.000
_cell.length_b   1.000
_cell.length_c   1.000
_cell.angle_alpha   90.00
_cell.angle_beta   90.00
_cell.angle_gamma   90.00
#
_symmetry.space_group_name_H-M   'P 1'
#
loop_
_entity.id
_entity.type
_entity.pdbx_description
1 polymer ?
#
loop_
_entity_poly.entity_id
_entity_poly.type
_entity_poly.pdbx_seq_one_letter_code
_entity_poly.pdbx_strand_id
1 'polypeptide(L)'
;MDGEAISPRLAQEARLLVALLRSARLSLLFGEPGSEKSAFLQSSLLPLLQRRAEDQPPPVPIRENSVVVPFPDRRARSGSARRKREVVVVFDDWSGPPLPALHASLWRAAASNEPETHTAAPPLTESIRALSERLDLQFIVILDRFEEFLRLSAQREGITEFTDALVEALNAAPLPASFLLSMDEAARPALAGLRRLVPGFDDFSLKLPAVAAAAKSTPISAPIAEVPATPAPVEAAPAPRAAPHTRARPTPPAIKQPTPVRAPIKTQDVYALIENTLSHTASDNDCEPFQGSQPGALAPERVAPPPAPRVRKPKKSKASAWPEEFKAEPAAPPHEVPPEAPRRRRQPKPTLIGRCTALLSRWWRSPRKSD
;
A
#
# COMPACT_ATOMS: atom_id res chain seq x y z
N MET A 1 -14.37 24.23 -14.47
CA MET A 1 -13.88 22.88 -14.11
C MET A 1 -13.30 22.32 -15.39
N ASP A 2 -12.21 22.92 -15.85
CA ASP A 2 -11.51 22.44 -17.03
C ASP A 2 -10.79 21.17 -16.58
N GLY A 3 -11.29 20.03 -17.06
CA GLY A 3 -10.64 18.75 -16.83
C GLY A 3 -9.29 18.82 -17.51
N GLU A 4 -8.25 19.12 -16.73
CA GLU A 4 -6.87 19.09 -17.18
C GLU A 4 -6.64 17.74 -17.83
N ALA A 5 -6.48 17.75 -19.15
CA ALA A 5 -6.41 16.53 -19.93
C ALA A 5 -5.15 15.80 -19.49
N ILE A 6 -5.33 14.73 -18.71
CA ILE A 6 -4.24 13.89 -18.21
C ILE A 6 -3.37 13.51 -19.40
N SER A 7 -2.10 13.92 -19.36
CA SER A 7 -1.15 13.64 -20.43
C SER A 7 -1.17 12.13 -20.74
N PRO A 8 -1.26 11.70 -22.01
CA PRO A 8 -1.34 10.29 -22.37
C PRO A 8 -0.16 9.47 -21.82
N ARG A 9 0.99 10.12 -21.63
CA ARG A 9 2.18 9.54 -21.00
C ARG A 9 1.95 9.21 -19.51
N LEU A 10 1.35 10.11 -18.73
CA LEU A 10 1.03 9.86 -17.32
C LEU A 10 0.04 8.71 -17.18
N ALA A 11 -0.95 8.64 -18.09
CA ALA A 11 -1.89 7.52 -18.11
C ALA A 11 -1.18 6.17 -18.39
N GLN A 12 -0.15 6.16 -19.23
CA GLN A 12 0.68 4.96 -19.48
C GLN A 12 1.52 4.59 -18.26
N GLU A 13 2.18 5.57 -17.62
CA GLU A 13 2.98 5.36 -16.41
C GLU A 13 2.12 4.83 -15.25
N ALA A 14 0.90 5.34 -15.08
CA ALA A 14 -0.05 4.83 -14.09
C ALA A 14 -0.42 3.36 -14.35
N ARG A 15 -0.65 2.98 -15.62
CA ARG A 15 -0.92 1.56 -15.98
C ARG A 15 0.27 0.65 -15.69
N LEU A 16 1.49 1.12 -15.96
CA LEU A 16 2.71 0.37 -15.67
C LEU A 16 2.87 0.19 -14.16
N LEU A 17 2.67 1.24 -13.37
CA LEU A 17 2.74 1.16 -11.91
C LEU A 17 1.69 0.20 -11.32
N VAL A 18 0.46 0.22 -11.84
CA VAL A 18 -0.58 -0.76 -11.46
C VAL A 18 -0.16 -2.20 -11.78
N ALA A 19 0.49 -2.42 -12.93
CA ALA A 19 1.00 -3.74 -13.27
C ALA A 19 2.10 -4.18 -12.30
N LEU A 20 3.05 -3.28 -11.98
CA LEU A 20 4.12 -3.52 -11.01
C LEU A 20 3.57 -3.87 -9.62
N LEU A 21 2.62 -3.10 -9.10
CA LEU A 21 2.03 -3.36 -7.77
C LEU A 21 1.34 -4.72 -7.66
N ARG A 22 0.88 -5.26 -8.79
CA ARG A 22 0.24 -6.58 -8.84
C ARG A 22 1.25 -7.72 -9.00
N SER A 23 2.41 -7.46 -9.58
CA SER A 23 3.47 -8.47 -9.78
C SER A 23 4.54 -8.47 -8.70
N ALA A 24 4.79 -7.32 -8.07
CA ALA A 24 5.85 -7.10 -7.11
C ALA A 24 5.28 -6.79 -5.71
N ARG A 25 6.01 -7.23 -4.68
CA ARG A 25 5.65 -6.98 -3.28
C ARG A 25 6.02 -5.57 -2.83
N LEU A 26 7.07 -5.00 -3.39
CA LEU A 26 7.55 -3.66 -3.12
C LEU A 26 7.74 -2.95 -4.45
N SER A 27 7.28 -1.71 -4.53
CA SER A 27 7.55 -0.82 -5.65
C SER A 27 7.88 0.57 -5.12
N LEU A 28 8.80 1.25 -5.79
CA LEU A 28 9.25 2.60 -5.45
C LEU A 28 8.78 3.57 -6.52
N LEU A 29 8.22 4.70 -6.11
CA LEU A 29 7.83 5.80 -6.99
C LEU A 29 8.65 7.04 -6.62
N PHE A 30 9.51 7.46 -7.52
CA PHE A 30 10.33 8.67 -7.37
C PHE A 30 9.74 9.82 -8.19
N GLY A 31 9.71 11.02 -7.62
CA GLY A 31 9.41 12.25 -8.35
C GLY A 31 10.37 13.37 -7.98
N GLU A 32 10.43 14.41 -8.79
CA GLU A 32 11.15 15.64 -8.42
C GLU A 32 10.46 16.35 -7.25
N PRO A 33 11.19 17.09 -6.40
CA PRO A 33 10.58 17.88 -5.34
C PRO A 33 9.58 18.88 -5.94
N GLY A 34 8.36 18.90 -5.40
CA GLY A 34 7.26 19.71 -5.95
C GLY A 34 6.54 19.09 -7.15
N SER A 35 6.93 17.89 -7.59
CA SER A 35 6.09 17.11 -8.50
C SER A 35 4.79 16.73 -7.81
N GLU A 36 3.70 16.73 -8.58
CA GLU A 36 2.36 16.42 -8.10
C GLU A 36 2.15 14.91 -7.85
N LYS A 37 3.08 14.24 -7.16
CA LYS A 37 3.03 12.79 -6.89
C LYS A 37 1.71 12.39 -6.23
N SER A 38 1.33 13.08 -5.17
CA SER A 38 0.07 12.84 -4.46
C SER A 38 -1.13 13.05 -5.37
N ALA A 39 -1.12 14.09 -6.23
CA ALA A 39 -2.21 14.33 -7.17
C ALA A 39 -2.25 13.26 -8.27
N PHE A 40 -1.10 12.79 -8.77
CA PHE A 40 -0.99 11.67 -9.72
C PHE A 40 -1.52 10.38 -9.10
N LEU A 41 -1.13 10.07 -7.86
CA LEU A 41 -1.63 8.92 -7.12
C LEU A 41 -3.16 8.98 -7.01
N GLN A 42 -3.71 10.11 -6.59
CA GLN A 42 -5.15 10.27 -6.37
C GLN A 42 -5.97 10.30 -7.66
N SER A 43 -5.53 11.06 -8.67
CA SER A 43 -6.30 11.29 -9.91
C SER A 43 -6.14 10.16 -10.93
N SER A 44 -4.95 9.55 -11.01
CA SER A 44 -4.60 8.63 -12.10
C SER A 44 -4.42 7.20 -11.61
N LEU A 45 -3.77 6.98 -10.47
CA LEU A 45 -3.47 5.62 -9.99
C LEU A 45 -4.67 4.99 -9.27
N LEU A 46 -5.28 5.69 -8.30
CA LEU A 46 -6.36 5.14 -7.48
C LEU A 46 -7.57 4.68 -8.32
N PRO A 47 -8.07 5.43 -9.32
CA PRO A 47 -9.19 4.95 -10.14
C PRO A 47 -8.88 3.66 -10.91
N LEU A 48 -7.63 3.47 -11.34
CA LEU A 48 -7.21 2.25 -12.05
C LEU A 48 -7.09 1.04 -11.12
N LEU A 49 -6.73 1.25 -9.86
CA LEU A 49 -6.74 0.21 -8.84
C LEU A 49 -8.17 -0.15 -8.43
N GLN A 50 -9.04 0.85 -8.25
CA GLN A 50 -10.44 0.67 -7.87
C GLN A 50 -11.28 0.01 -8.97
N ARG A 51 -11.05 0.33 -10.24
CA ARG A 51 -11.83 -0.23 -11.36
C ARG A 51 -11.87 -1.75 -11.36
N ARG A 52 -10.78 -2.43 -10.99
CA ARG A 52 -10.78 -3.90 -10.90
C ARG A 52 -11.53 -4.43 -9.69
N ALA A 53 -11.56 -3.68 -8.58
CA ALA A 53 -12.39 -4.02 -7.44
C ALA A 53 -13.88 -3.96 -7.81
N GLU A 54 -14.27 -3.00 -8.66
CA GLU A 54 -15.63 -2.84 -9.18
C GLU A 54 -15.97 -3.80 -10.32
N ASP A 55 -15.00 -4.17 -11.17
CA ASP A 55 -15.19 -5.15 -12.24
C ASP A 55 -15.43 -6.58 -11.69
N GLN A 56 -15.24 -6.81 -10.38
CA GLN A 56 -15.73 -8.04 -9.79
C GLN A 56 -17.27 -8.02 -9.80
N PRO A 57 -17.93 -8.98 -10.46
CA PRO A 57 -19.37 -9.08 -10.40
C PRO A 57 -19.78 -9.15 -8.92
N PRO A 58 -20.76 -8.34 -8.48
CA PRO A 58 -21.24 -8.39 -7.11
C PRO A 58 -21.58 -9.85 -6.79
N PRO A 59 -21.28 -10.33 -5.57
CA PRO A 59 -21.51 -11.71 -5.20
C PRO A 59 -22.99 -12.00 -5.48
N VAL A 60 -23.24 -12.79 -6.53
CA VAL A 60 -24.60 -13.10 -6.97
C VAL A 60 -25.26 -13.75 -5.76
N PRO A 61 -26.31 -13.17 -5.18
CA PRO A 61 -26.98 -13.78 -4.05
C PRO A 61 -27.43 -15.17 -4.52
N ILE A 62 -26.93 -16.21 -3.85
CA ILE A 62 -27.23 -17.59 -4.15
C ILE A 62 -28.73 -17.73 -4.01
N ARG A 63 -29.47 -17.70 -5.13
CA ARG A 63 -30.90 -17.97 -5.13
C ARG A 63 -31.05 -19.48 -5.00
N GLU A 64 -31.45 -19.92 -3.82
CA GLU A 64 -31.53 -21.34 -3.44
C GLU A 64 -32.46 -22.20 -4.33
N ASN A 65 -33.32 -21.60 -5.17
CA ASN A 65 -34.41 -22.34 -5.82
C ASN A 65 -34.47 -22.30 -7.35
N SER A 66 -33.42 -21.91 -8.07
CA SER A 66 -33.42 -22.12 -9.54
C SER A 66 -32.82 -23.48 -9.87
N VAL A 67 -33.66 -24.38 -10.39
CA VAL A 67 -33.24 -25.61 -11.08
C VAL A 67 -32.39 -25.18 -12.29
N VAL A 68 -31.08 -25.07 -12.06
CA VAL A 68 -30.10 -24.81 -13.11
C VAL A 68 -29.90 -26.14 -13.83
N VAL A 69 -30.49 -26.26 -15.02
CA VAL A 69 -30.22 -27.37 -15.92
C VAL A 69 -28.71 -27.36 -16.22
N PRO A 70 -27.96 -28.41 -15.85
CA PRO A 70 -26.54 -28.47 -16.10
C PRO A 70 -26.33 -28.60 -17.60
N PHE A 71 -25.98 -27.51 -18.27
CA PHE A 71 -25.44 -27.58 -19.62
C PHE A 71 -24.02 -28.13 -19.49
N PRO A 72 -23.73 -29.37 -19.90
CA PRO A 72 -22.46 -30.03 -19.59
C PRO A 72 -21.28 -29.49 -20.41
N ASP A 73 -21.49 -28.60 -21.38
CA ASP A 73 -20.51 -28.44 -22.46
C ASP A 73 -20.41 -27.03 -23.05
N ARG A 74 -19.97 -26.07 -22.23
CA ARG A 74 -19.28 -24.86 -22.70
C ARG A 74 -18.06 -24.62 -21.82
N ARG A 75 -16.94 -25.25 -22.21
CA ARG A 75 -15.55 -24.95 -21.78
C ARG A 75 -15.50 -24.15 -20.48
N ALA A 76 -15.52 -24.86 -19.35
CA ALA A 76 -15.03 -24.32 -18.10
C ALA A 76 -13.67 -23.69 -18.40
N ARG A 77 -13.59 -22.35 -18.45
CA ARG A 77 -12.33 -21.65 -18.59
C ARG A 77 -11.60 -21.94 -17.29
N SER A 78 -10.77 -22.98 -17.29
CA SER A 78 -9.99 -23.52 -16.16
C SER A 78 -8.95 -22.54 -15.59
N GLY A 79 -9.22 -21.22 -15.59
CA GLY A 79 -8.18 -20.22 -15.37
C GLY A 79 -8.61 -18.95 -14.66
N SER A 80 -9.87 -18.76 -14.28
CA SER A 80 -10.19 -17.71 -13.31
C SER A 80 -9.91 -18.24 -11.90
N ALA A 81 -8.62 -18.48 -11.60
CA ALA A 81 -8.16 -18.53 -10.22
C ALA A 81 -8.83 -17.37 -9.49
N ARG A 82 -9.57 -17.66 -8.42
CA ARG A 82 -10.33 -16.65 -7.67
C ARG A 82 -9.35 -15.53 -7.32
N ARG A 83 -9.44 -14.42 -8.04
CA ARG A 83 -8.62 -13.25 -7.75
C ARG A 83 -9.15 -12.69 -6.45
N LYS A 84 -8.29 -12.62 -5.44
CA LYS A 84 -8.61 -11.97 -4.17
C LYS A 84 -9.07 -10.55 -4.44
N ARG A 85 -9.97 -10.05 -3.61
CA ARG A 85 -10.44 -8.66 -3.73
C ARG A 85 -9.31 -7.72 -3.36
N GLU A 86 -8.97 -6.79 -4.24
CA GLU A 86 -7.92 -5.80 -3.98
C GLU A 86 -8.51 -4.65 -3.13
N VAL A 87 -7.86 -4.30 -2.02
CA VAL A 87 -8.18 -3.11 -1.20
C VAL A 87 -6.97 -2.20 -1.15
N VAL A 88 -7.19 -0.93 -1.50
CA VAL A 88 -6.13 0.09 -1.51
C VAL A 88 -6.17 0.88 -0.21
N VAL A 89 -5.01 1.03 0.43
CA VAL A 89 -4.85 1.81 1.65
C VAL A 89 -3.82 2.89 1.38
N VAL A 90 -4.25 4.15 1.43
CA VAL A 90 -3.36 5.31 1.28
C VAL A 90 -3.02 5.84 2.66
N PHE A 91 -1.73 6.05 2.91
CA PHE A 91 -1.21 6.54 4.16
C PHE A 91 -0.24 7.70 3.90
N ASP A 92 -0.59 8.88 4.41
CA ASP A 92 0.12 10.15 4.19
C ASP A 92 0.35 10.95 5.50
N ASP A 93 -0.15 10.45 6.63
CA ASP A 93 -0.06 11.10 7.94
C ASP A 93 1.17 10.63 8.74
N TRP A 94 2.26 11.38 8.64
CA TRP A 94 3.51 11.18 9.39
C TRP A 94 3.61 12.08 10.63
N SER A 95 2.51 12.77 10.99
CA SER A 95 2.51 13.76 12.07
C SER A 95 2.53 13.14 13.47
N GLY A 96 2.20 11.86 13.61
CA GLY A 96 2.18 11.10 14.87
C GLY A 96 3.01 9.81 14.83
N PRO A 97 2.76 8.86 15.75
CA PRO A 97 3.35 7.53 15.68
C PRO A 97 2.80 6.78 14.45
N PRO A 98 3.63 6.44 13.46
CA PRO A 98 3.16 5.99 12.15
C PRO A 98 2.51 4.60 12.19
N LEU A 99 2.99 3.71 13.05
CA LEU A 99 2.49 2.33 13.12
C LEU A 99 1.01 2.27 13.57
N PRO A 100 0.59 2.87 14.71
CA PRO A 100 -0.82 2.92 15.09
C PRO A 100 -1.73 3.58 14.03
N ALA A 101 -1.25 4.65 13.40
CA ALA A 101 -2.01 5.37 12.37
C ALA A 101 -2.21 4.50 11.10
N LEU A 102 -1.19 3.72 10.72
CA LEU A 102 -1.29 2.76 9.62
C LEU A 102 -2.27 1.62 9.97
N HIS A 103 -2.22 1.06 11.18
CA HIS A 103 -3.20 0.05 11.62
C HIS A 103 -4.63 0.60 11.52
N ALA A 104 -4.88 1.79 12.06
CA ALA A 104 -6.20 2.42 11.97
C ALA A 104 -6.67 2.60 10.51
N SER A 105 -5.75 2.94 9.61
CA SER A 105 -6.04 3.09 8.17
C SER A 105 -6.36 1.75 7.50
N LEU A 106 -5.64 0.67 7.84
CA LEU A 106 -5.93 -0.69 7.38
C LEU A 106 -7.34 -1.15 7.80
N TRP A 107 -7.69 -0.96 9.08
CA TRP A 107 -9.01 -1.33 9.62
C TRP A 107 -10.14 -0.54 8.96
N ARG A 108 -9.94 0.77 8.78
CA ARG A 108 -10.89 1.66 8.10
C ARG A 108 -11.12 1.23 6.65
N ALA A 109 -10.05 0.93 5.91
CA ALA A 109 -10.14 0.48 4.52
C ALA A 109 -10.78 -0.91 4.38
N ALA A 110 -10.57 -1.79 5.35
CA ALA A 110 -11.24 -3.09 5.43
C ALA A 110 -12.74 -3.00 5.79
N ALA A 111 -13.30 -1.78 5.92
CA ALA A 111 -14.68 -1.50 6.32
C ALA A 111 -15.12 -2.25 7.60
N SER A 112 -14.15 -2.54 8.47
CA SER A 112 -14.40 -3.20 9.75
C SER A 112 -14.66 -2.12 10.79
N ASN A 113 -15.94 -1.90 11.09
CA ASN A 113 -16.38 -0.90 12.07
C ASN A 113 -16.11 -1.29 13.53
N GLU A 114 -15.46 -2.42 13.80
CA GLU A 114 -14.92 -2.69 15.14
C GLU A 114 -13.47 -2.18 15.21
N PRO A 115 -13.23 -1.02 15.84
CA PRO A 115 -11.93 -0.80 16.43
C PRO A 115 -11.81 -1.84 17.55
N GLU A 116 -11.13 -2.95 17.29
CA GLU A 116 -10.77 -3.87 18.36
C GLU A 116 -9.94 -3.07 19.38
N THR A 117 -10.51 -2.79 20.55
CA THR A 117 -9.80 -2.22 21.70
C THR A 117 -8.87 -3.29 22.29
N HIS A 118 -7.90 -3.74 21.49
CA HIS A 118 -6.86 -4.63 21.98
C HIS A 118 -5.83 -3.83 22.77
N THR A 119 -5.46 -4.36 23.93
CA THR A 119 -4.53 -3.74 24.88
C THR A 119 -3.09 -3.65 24.36
N ALA A 120 -2.76 -4.40 23.30
CA ALA A 120 -1.52 -4.30 22.55
C ALA A 120 -1.83 -4.50 21.06
N ALA A 121 -1.37 -3.60 20.20
CA ALA A 121 -1.57 -3.72 18.78
C ALA A 121 -0.81 -4.96 18.26
N PRO A 122 -1.47 -5.88 17.54
CA PRO A 122 -0.77 -7.00 16.92
C PRO A 122 0.24 -6.48 15.89
N PRO A 123 1.34 -7.21 15.62
CA PRO A 123 2.32 -6.79 14.62
C PRO A 123 1.65 -6.59 13.25
N LEU A 124 2.25 -5.71 12.44
CA LEU A 124 1.71 -5.31 11.13
C LEU A 124 1.44 -6.51 10.22
N THR A 125 2.36 -7.47 10.21
CA THR A 125 2.28 -8.74 9.49
C THR A 125 1.04 -9.56 9.86
N GLU A 126 0.81 -9.76 11.16
CA GLU A 126 -0.34 -10.51 11.66
C GLU A 126 -1.65 -9.78 11.38
N SER A 127 -1.69 -8.46 11.54
CA SER A 127 -2.88 -7.65 11.24
C SER A 127 -3.31 -7.79 9.78
N ILE A 128 -2.38 -7.60 8.84
CA ILE A 128 -2.65 -7.73 7.40
C ILE A 128 -3.07 -9.16 7.07
N ARG A 129 -2.37 -10.17 7.63
CA ARG A 129 -2.71 -11.58 7.42
C ARG A 129 -4.13 -11.90 7.93
N ALA A 130 -4.43 -11.57 9.17
CA ALA A 130 -5.74 -11.83 9.78
C ALA A 130 -6.87 -11.14 9.00
N LEU A 131 -6.70 -9.88 8.59
CA LEU A 131 -7.67 -9.18 7.75
C LEU A 131 -7.82 -9.83 6.38
N SER A 132 -6.72 -10.20 5.74
CA SER A 132 -6.74 -10.80 4.41
C SER A 132 -7.41 -12.18 4.38
N GLU A 133 -7.18 -13.01 5.40
CA GLU A 133 -7.77 -14.35 5.52
C GLU A 133 -9.25 -14.25 5.85
N ARG A 134 -9.62 -13.36 6.77
CA ARG A 134 -11.01 -13.16 7.19
C ARG A 134 -11.90 -12.64 6.05
N LEU A 135 -11.37 -11.78 5.19
CA LEU A 135 -12.14 -11.06 4.17
C LEU A 135 -11.82 -11.49 2.73
N ASP A 136 -10.91 -12.46 2.54
CA ASP A 136 -10.36 -12.90 1.24
C ASP A 136 -9.86 -11.73 0.37
N LEU A 137 -9.10 -10.83 1.01
CA LEU A 137 -8.57 -9.60 0.43
C LEU A 137 -7.08 -9.73 0.09
N GLN A 138 -6.62 -8.90 -0.84
CA GLN A 138 -5.23 -8.54 -1.07
C GLN A 138 -5.06 -7.04 -0.85
N PHE A 139 -4.09 -6.65 -0.03
CA PHE A 139 -3.85 -5.24 0.29
C PHE A 139 -2.87 -4.61 -0.69
N ILE A 140 -3.14 -3.37 -1.08
CA ILE A 140 -2.18 -2.50 -1.77
C ILE A 140 -1.99 -1.29 -0.86
N VAL A 141 -0.87 -1.25 -0.15
CA VAL A 141 -0.55 -0.20 0.81
C VAL A 141 0.34 0.85 0.14
N ILE A 142 -0.13 2.08 0.08
CA ILE A 142 0.57 3.22 -0.50
C ILE A 142 1.03 4.13 0.63
N LEU A 143 2.34 4.20 0.82
CA LEU A 143 3.00 5.12 1.75
C LEU A 143 3.40 6.37 0.96
N ASP A 144 2.55 7.40 1.00
CA ASP A 144 2.77 8.66 0.31
C ASP A 144 3.68 9.59 1.13
N ARG A 145 4.47 10.41 0.44
CA ARG A 145 5.46 11.33 1.05
C ARG A 145 6.39 10.63 2.04
N PHE A 146 6.89 9.44 1.70
CA PHE A 146 7.75 8.63 2.58
C PHE A 146 9.06 9.33 2.97
N GLU A 147 9.48 10.35 2.22
CA GLU A 147 10.57 11.26 2.60
C GLU A 147 10.32 12.00 3.92
N GLU A 148 9.07 12.27 4.30
CA GLU A 148 8.76 12.89 5.60
C GLU A 148 9.12 11.94 6.73
N PHE A 149 8.76 10.66 6.60
CA PHE A 149 9.17 9.62 7.53
C PHE A 149 10.70 9.53 7.64
N LEU A 150 11.41 9.54 6.52
CA LEU A 150 12.88 9.46 6.50
C LEU A 150 13.56 10.69 7.10
N ARG A 151 12.90 11.86 7.08
CA ARG A 151 13.40 13.09 7.73
C ARG A 151 13.17 13.10 9.23
N LEU A 152 12.18 12.36 9.73
CA LEU A 152 11.95 12.28 11.16
C LEU A 152 13.16 11.61 11.83
N SER A 153 13.74 12.28 12.81
CA SER A 153 14.90 11.78 13.55
C SER A 153 14.57 10.44 14.22
N ALA A 154 15.51 9.50 14.21
CA ALA A 154 15.40 8.21 14.92
C ALA A 154 15.09 8.34 16.43
N GLN A 155 15.21 9.54 17.00
CA GLN A 155 14.88 9.86 18.39
C GLN A 155 13.37 10.00 18.65
N ARG A 156 12.53 10.08 17.62
CA ARG A 156 11.08 10.17 17.80
C ARG A 156 10.52 8.78 18.12
N GLU A 157 9.69 8.72 19.15
CA GLU A 157 9.05 7.48 19.59
C GLU A 157 8.28 6.80 18.44
N GLY A 158 8.43 5.48 18.34
CA GLY A 158 7.72 4.62 17.38
C GLY A 158 8.32 4.54 15.96
N ILE A 159 9.38 5.28 15.63
CA ILE A 159 10.01 5.21 14.29
C ILE A 159 10.75 3.90 14.07
N THR A 160 11.54 3.47 15.06
CA THR A 160 12.27 2.19 15.00
C THR A 160 11.28 1.03 14.93
N GLU A 161 10.26 1.05 15.78
CA GLU A 161 9.19 0.05 15.81
C GLU A 161 8.47 -0.06 14.45
N PHE A 162 8.11 1.08 13.84
CA PHE A 162 7.51 1.09 12.50
C PHE A 162 8.47 0.56 11.43
N THR A 163 9.74 0.94 11.49
CA THR A 163 10.77 0.48 10.54
C THR A 163 10.92 -1.03 10.61
N ASP A 164 11.04 -1.56 11.83
CA ASP A 164 11.18 -3.00 12.09
C ASP A 164 9.93 -3.75 11.61
N ALA A 165 8.74 -3.25 11.92
CA ALA A 165 7.48 -3.83 11.45
C ALA A 165 7.33 -3.79 9.91
N LEU A 166 7.77 -2.71 9.26
CA LEU A 166 7.76 -2.60 7.80
C LEU A 166 8.75 -3.58 7.16
N VAL A 167 9.98 -3.66 7.67
CA VAL A 167 11.00 -4.60 7.19
C VAL A 167 10.55 -6.04 7.38
N GLU A 168 9.96 -6.36 8.53
CA GLU A 168 9.36 -7.67 8.79
C GLU A 168 8.26 -7.97 7.76
N ALA A 169 7.35 -7.02 7.51
CA ALA A 169 6.28 -7.19 6.53
C ALA A 169 6.78 -7.39 5.09
N LEU A 170 7.84 -6.66 4.69
CA LEU A 170 8.46 -6.80 3.38
C LEU A 170 9.19 -8.14 3.23
N ASN A 171 9.83 -8.64 4.29
CA ASN A 171 10.55 -9.91 4.26
C ASN A 171 9.65 -11.14 4.49
N ALA A 172 8.45 -10.98 5.05
CA ALA A 172 7.53 -12.08 5.36
C ALA A 172 6.93 -12.73 4.10
N ALA A 173 7.41 -13.91 3.71
CA ALA A 173 6.75 -14.75 2.70
C ALA A 173 5.62 -15.60 3.35
N PRO A 174 4.43 -15.80 2.74
CA PRO A 174 3.78 -15.09 1.63
C PRO A 174 2.68 -14.12 2.14
N LEU A 175 3.04 -12.85 2.39
CA LEU A 175 2.05 -11.85 2.81
C LEU A 175 1.16 -11.41 1.60
N PRO A 176 -0.17 -11.43 1.70
CA PRO A 176 -1.08 -10.98 0.63
C PRO A 176 -1.20 -9.45 0.61
N ALA A 177 -0.06 -8.78 0.52
CA ALA A 177 0.05 -7.34 0.45
C ALA A 177 1.20 -6.90 -0.47
N SER A 178 0.95 -5.83 -1.20
CA SER A 178 1.93 -5.10 -2.00
C SER A 178 2.10 -3.70 -1.42
N PHE A 179 3.33 -3.19 -1.41
CA PHE A 179 3.69 -1.90 -0.84
C PHE A 179 4.22 -0.97 -1.94
N LEU A 180 3.70 0.26 -1.98
CA LEU A 180 4.22 1.37 -2.79
C LEU A 180 4.83 2.41 -1.87
N LEU A 181 6.09 2.75 -2.06
CA LEU A 181 6.72 3.89 -1.39
C LEU A 181 6.82 5.04 -2.38
N SER A 182 6.08 6.12 -2.16
CA SER A 182 6.22 7.34 -2.96
C SER A 182 7.15 8.33 -2.25
N MET A 183 8.18 8.80 -2.94
CA MET A 183 9.09 9.79 -2.39
C MET A 183 9.78 10.68 -3.41
N ASP A 184 10.41 11.75 -2.90
CA ASP A 184 11.29 12.60 -3.71
C ASP A 184 12.56 11.84 -4.12
N GLU A 185 13.05 12.07 -5.33
CA GLU A 185 14.32 11.51 -5.80
C GLU A 185 15.51 11.96 -4.91
N ALA A 186 15.44 13.17 -4.36
CA ALA A 186 16.43 13.70 -3.42
C ALA A 186 16.50 12.90 -2.11
N ALA A 187 15.43 12.21 -1.71
CA ALA A 187 15.39 11.39 -0.49
C ALA A 187 15.99 9.99 -0.69
N ARG A 188 16.34 9.60 -1.92
CA ARG A 188 16.87 8.28 -2.25
C ARG A 188 18.08 7.83 -1.41
N PRO A 189 19.05 8.69 -1.06
CA PRO A 189 20.18 8.27 -0.21
C PRO A 189 19.76 7.82 1.19
N ALA A 190 18.67 8.39 1.74
CA ALA A 190 18.17 8.02 3.07
C ALA A 190 17.63 6.58 3.12
N LEU A 191 17.34 5.97 1.98
CA LEU A 191 16.93 4.56 1.89
C LEU A 191 18.08 3.56 2.09
N ALA A 192 19.33 4.02 2.22
CA ALA A 192 20.49 3.12 2.35
C ALA A 192 20.35 2.14 3.53
N GLY A 193 19.69 2.53 4.63
CA GLY A 193 19.39 1.63 5.74
C GLY A 193 18.45 0.50 5.34
N LEU A 194 17.28 0.84 4.78
CA LEU A 194 16.27 -0.13 4.36
C LEU A 194 16.78 -1.07 3.26
N ARG A 195 17.58 -0.57 2.32
CA ARG A 195 18.21 -1.36 1.26
C ARG A 195 19.11 -2.49 1.78
N ARG A 196 19.74 -2.30 2.93
CA ARG A 196 20.56 -3.34 3.57
C ARG A 196 19.71 -4.42 4.24
N LEU A 197 18.48 -4.09 4.62
CA LEU A 197 17.57 -4.96 5.37
C LEU A 197 16.61 -5.75 4.48
N VAL A 198 16.33 -5.26 3.27
CA VAL A 198 15.36 -5.86 2.34
C VAL A 198 16.07 -6.23 1.02
N PRO A 199 16.18 -7.52 0.69
CA PRO A 199 16.74 -7.97 -0.57
C PRO A 199 15.89 -7.47 -1.77
N GLY A 200 16.55 -7.01 -2.83
CA GLY A 200 15.86 -6.55 -4.05
C GLY A 200 15.05 -5.25 -3.89
N PHE A 201 15.37 -4.43 -2.88
CA PHE A 201 14.59 -3.24 -2.54
C PHE A 201 14.38 -2.26 -3.71
N ASP A 202 15.36 -2.15 -4.61
CA ASP A 202 15.34 -1.20 -5.74
C ASP A 202 14.91 -1.85 -7.07
N ASP A 203 14.57 -3.15 -7.09
CA ASP A 203 14.32 -3.90 -8.32
C ASP A 203 13.13 -3.33 -9.13
N PHE A 204 12.15 -2.75 -8.43
CA PHE A 204 10.95 -2.18 -9.02
C PHE A 204 10.84 -0.70 -8.67
N SER A 205 11.50 0.15 -9.45
CA SER A 205 11.41 1.60 -9.31
C SER A 205 10.86 2.26 -10.56
N LEU A 206 10.00 3.26 -10.36
CA LEU A 206 9.46 4.11 -11.41
C LEU A 206 9.75 5.56 -11.08
N LYS A 207 10.31 6.30 -12.04
CA LYS A 207 10.55 7.73 -11.93
C LYS A 207 9.49 8.48 -12.72
N LEU A 208 8.73 9.34 -12.05
CA LEU A 208 7.82 10.26 -12.72
C LEU A 208 8.66 11.36 -13.37
N PRO A 209 8.41 11.68 -14.65
CA PRO A 209 9.00 12.86 -15.25
C PRO A 209 8.50 14.08 -14.47
N ALA A 210 9.37 15.06 -14.29
CA ALA A 210 8.90 16.39 -13.92
C ALA A 210 7.84 16.78 -14.93
N VAL A 211 6.59 16.97 -14.48
CA VAL A 211 5.65 17.76 -15.25
C VAL A 211 6.36 19.08 -15.37
N ALA A 212 6.92 19.36 -16.55
CA ALA A 212 7.68 20.55 -16.82
C ALA A 212 6.72 21.70 -16.56
N ALA A 213 6.72 22.17 -15.31
CA ALA A 213 5.76 23.10 -14.76
C ALA A 213 5.73 24.23 -15.77
N ALA A 214 4.61 24.28 -16.50
CA ALA A 214 4.49 24.89 -17.80
C ALA A 214 5.34 26.16 -17.83
N ALA A 215 6.45 26.07 -18.59
CA ALA A 215 7.44 27.11 -18.82
C ALA A 215 7.27 28.30 -17.88
N LYS A 216 7.97 28.26 -16.72
CA LYS A 216 8.26 29.41 -15.84
C LYS A 216 7.63 30.66 -16.43
N SER A 217 6.44 31.04 -15.96
CA SER A 217 5.97 32.40 -16.10
C SER A 217 7.14 33.26 -15.67
N THR A 218 7.87 33.79 -16.66
CA THR A 218 9.06 34.58 -16.43
C THR A 218 8.58 35.63 -15.45
N PRO A 219 9.17 35.75 -14.25
CA PRO A 219 8.84 36.87 -13.39
C PRO A 219 9.19 38.09 -14.24
N ILE A 220 8.18 38.70 -14.85
CA ILE A 220 8.27 40.04 -15.39
C ILE A 220 8.58 40.82 -14.12
N SER A 221 9.87 41.11 -13.92
CA SER A 221 10.32 42.13 -12.99
C SER A 221 9.59 43.40 -13.38
N ALA A 222 8.41 43.60 -12.79
CA ALA A 222 7.85 44.92 -12.66
C ALA A 222 8.81 45.67 -11.72
N PRO A 223 9.41 46.79 -12.18
CA PRO A 223 10.23 47.60 -11.30
C PRO A 223 9.37 48.08 -10.13
N ILE A 224 9.90 47.86 -8.93
CA ILE A 224 9.38 48.33 -7.66
C ILE A 224 9.20 49.85 -7.75
N ALA A 225 7.95 50.31 -7.86
CA ALA A 225 7.58 51.67 -7.53
C ALA A 225 7.43 51.74 -6.00
N GLU A 226 8.42 52.36 -5.37
CA GLU A 226 8.47 52.74 -3.97
C GLU A 226 7.27 53.63 -3.64
N VAL A 227 6.36 53.16 -2.77
CA VAL A 227 5.30 53.98 -2.18
C VAL A 227 5.41 53.86 -0.64
N PRO A 228 5.64 54.97 0.07
CA PRO A 228 5.87 54.98 1.50
C PRO A 228 4.58 54.88 2.34
N ALA A 229 4.81 54.41 3.56
CA ALA A 229 3.94 54.22 4.72
C ALA A 229 2.87 55.28 4.99
N THR A 230 1.75 54.87 5.61
CA THR A 230 1.24 55.34 6.94
C THR A 230 0.02 54.49 7.37
N PRO A 231 -0.14 54.13 8.67
CA PRO A 231 -1.22 53.29 9.19
C PRO A 231 -2.42 54.08 9.73
N ALA A 232 -3.61 53.46 9.78
CA ALA A 232 -4.70 53.87 10.67
C ALA A 232 -5.58 52.67 11.07
N PRO A 233 -6.02 52.56 12.35
CA PRO A 233 -6.92 51.53 12.85
C PRO A 233 -8.37 52.02 12.93
N VAL A 234 -9.34 51.19 12.52
CA VAL A 234 -10.78 51.36 12.79
C VAL A 234 -11.33 49.94 12.96
N GLU A 235 -11.58 49.47 14.19
CA GLU A 235 -12.78 49.68 15.02
C GLU A 235 -14.04 48.96 14.48
N ALA A 236 -14.39 47.90 15.22
CA ALA A 236 -15.68 47.28 15.50
C ALA A 236 -16.88 47.44 14.53
N ALA A 237 -17.53 46.32 14.20
CA ALA A 237 -18.92 46.02 14.61
C ALA A 237 -19.50 44.73 13.95
N PRO A 238 -20.58 44.13 14.50
CA PRO A 238 -20.97 42.72 14.29
C PRO A 238 -22.29 42.48 13.51
N ALA A 239 -22.42 41.23 13.01
CA ALA A 239 -23.67 40.43 12.77
C ALA A 239 -24.68 40.93 11.71
N PRO A 240 -25.79 40.20 11.37
CA PRO A 240 -26.07 38.75 11.19
C PRO A 240 -26.85 38.43 9.86
N ARG A 241 -27.37 37.18 9.73
CA ARG A 241 -28.50 36.66 8.88
C ARG A 241 -28.14 36.08 7.49
N ALA A 242 -28.40 34.78 7.25
CA ALA A 242 -29.64 34.15 6.73
C ALA A 242 -29.95 34.63 5.29
N ALA A 243 -30.16 33.81 4.25
CA ALA A 243 -31.02 32.64 4.12
C ALA A 243 -30.75 31.91 2.76
N PRO A 244 -31.50 30.85 2.37
CA PRO A 244 -31.12 29.85 1.37
C PRO A 244 -31.72 30.11 -0.03
N HIS A 245 -31.01 29.71 -1.09
CA HIS A 245 -31.62 29.53 -2.41
C HIS A 245 -31.08 28.28 -3.11
N THR A 246 -31.82 27.18 -2.94
CA THR A 246 -31.79 25.99 -3.79
C THR A 246 -32.45 26.36 -5.13
N ARG A 247 -31.66 26.51 -6.20
CA ARG A 247 -32.20 26.68 -7.56
C ARG A 247 -32.02 25.35 -8.31
N ALA A 248 -33.12 24.62 -8.45
CA ALA A 248 -33.20 23.40 -9.23
C ALA A 248 -32.83 23.70 -10.70
N ARG A 249 -31.78 23.05 -11.18
CA ARG A 249 -31.30 23.14 -12.56
C ARG A 249 -32.00 22.04 -13.39
N PRO A 250 -32.75 22.36 -14.45
CA PRO A 250 -33.37 21.36 -15.30
C PRO A 250 -32.31 20.60 -16.10
N THR A 251 -32.35 19.27 -16.00
CA THR A 251 -31.55 18.33 -16.79
C THR A 251 -32.06 18.29 -18.24
N PRO A 252 -31.18 18.44 -19.25
CA PRO A 252 -31.57 18.34 -20.66
C PRO A 252 -31.92 16.89 -21.04
N PRO A 253 -32.83 16.68 -22.01
CA PRO A 253 -33.28 15.37 -22.44
C PRO A 253 -32.14 14.56 -23.07
N ALA A 254 -32.03 13.29 -22.66
CA ALA A 254 -31.07 12.33 -23.18
C ALA A 254 -31.30 12.09 -24.69
N ILE A 255 -30.43 12.66 -25.51
CA ILE A 255 -30.34 12.36 -26.94
C ILE A 255 -29.74 10.97 -27.07
N LYS A 256 -30.59 10.00 -27.45
CA LYS A 256 -30.17 8.63 -27.80
C LYS A 256 -29.26 8.69 -29.02
N GLN A 257 -27.94 8.68 -28.80
CA GLN A 257 -26.98 8.51 -29.90
C GLN A 257 -27.19 7.11 -30.52
N PRO A 258 -27.43 7.03 -31.84
CA PRO A 258 -27.51 5.75 -32.53
C PRO A 258 -26.14 5.07 -32.46
N THR A 259 -26.13 3.86 -31.92
CA THR A 259 -24.95 2.99 -31.86
C THR A 259 -24.35 2.85 -33.25
N PRO A 260 -23.07 3.22 -33.49
CA PRO A 260 -22.47 3.06 -34.79
C PRO A 260 -22.43 1.58 -35.16
N VAL A 261 -23.04 1.25 -36.30
CA VAL A 261 -23.02 -0.08 -36.90
C VAL A 261 -21.56 -0.45 -37.12
N ARG A 262 -21.07 -1.45 -36.39
CA ARG A 262 -19.70 -1.95 -36.56
C ARG A 262 -19.56 -2.50 -37.97
N ALA A 263 -18.66 -1.90 -38.75
CA ALA A 263 -18.28 -2.45 -40.05
C ALA A 263 -17.74 -3.88 -39.85
N PRO A 264 -18.09 -4.83 -40.73
CA PRO A 264 -17.57 -6.18 -40.66
C PRO A 264 -16.05 -6.13 -40.88
N ILE A 265 -15.29 -6.46 -39.85
CA ILE A 265 -13.83 -6.58 -39.94
C ILE A 265 -13.54 -7.79 -40.82
N LYS A 266 -12.86 -7.58 -41.95
CA LYS A 266 -12.45 -8.67 -42.83
C LYS A 266 -11.26 -9.37 -42.20
N THR A 267 -11.20 -10.69 -42.31
CA THR A 267 -10.05 -11.50 -41.86
C THR A 267 -8.74 -11.02 -42.46
N GLN A 268 -8.76 -10.49 -43.69
CA GLN A 268 -7.61 -9.90 -44.37
C GLN A 268 -6.96 -8.77 -43.55
N ASP A 269 -7.75 -7.90 -42.93
CA ASP A 269 -7.27 -6.74 -42.19
C ASP A 269 -6.53 -7.15 -40.91
N VAL A 270 -6.95 -8.28 -40.31
CA VAL A 270 -6.29 -8.86 -39.14
C VAL A 270 -4.93 -9.45 -39.50
N TYR A 271 -4.83 -10.15 -40.64
CA TYR A 271 -3.53 -10.66 -41.12
C TYR A 271 -2.57 -9.52 -41.45
N ALA A 272 -3.04 -8.49 -42.14
CA ALA A 272 -2.22 -7.30 -42.44
C ALA A 272 -1.74 -6.60 -41.17
N LEU A 273 -2.58 -6.51 -40.12
CA LEU A 273 -2.18 -5.94 -38.83
C LEU A 273 -1.08 -6.77 -38.15
N ILE A 274 -1.22 -8.11 -38.16
CA ILE A 274 -0.23 -9.02 -37.56
C ILE A 274 1.10 -8.94 -38.30
N GLU A 275 1.09 -8.99 -39.63
CA GLU A 275 2.31 -8.87 -40.44
C GLU A 275 3.02 -7.53 -40.18
N ASN A 276 2.28 -6.42 -40.17
CA ASN A 276 2.86 -5.10 -39.93
C ASN A 276 3.47 -4.97 -38.53
N THR A 277 2.86 -5.63 -37.53
CA THR A 277 3.40 -5.66 -36.15
C THR A 277 4.69 -6.49 -36.08
N LEU A 278 4.73 -7.64 -36.75
CA LEU A 278 5.92 -8.50 -36.78
C LEU A 278 7.09 -7.85 -37.52
N SER A 279 6.82 -7.17 -38.64
CA SER A 279 7.84 -6.41 -39.38
C SER A 279 8.45 -5.29 -38.52
N HIS A 280 7.64 -4.58 -37.74
CA HIS A 280 8.14 -3.49 -36.89
C HIS A 280 9.04 -3.99 -35.75
N THR A 281 8.77 -5.18 -35.19
CA THR A 281 9.63 -5.78 -34.15
C THR A 281 10.93 -6.39 -34.68
N ALA A 282 10.98 -6.73 -35.98
CA ALA A 282 12.19 -7.29 -36.59
C ALA A 282 13.24 -6.20 -36.90
N SER A 283 12.79 -5.00 -37.29
CA SER A 283 13.70 -3.89 -37.64
C SER A 283 14.31 -3.17 -36.42
N ASP A 284 13.71 -3.26 -35.24
CA ASP A 284 14.28 -2.67 -34.00
C ASP A 284 15.35 -3.55 -33.33
N ASN A 285 15.67 -4.73 -33.89
CA ASN A 285 16.64 -5.68 -33.33
C ASN A 285 18.03 -5.68 -34.02
N ASP A 286 18.35 -4.68 -34.84
CA ASP A 286 19.73 -4.45 -35.31
C ASP A 286 20.63 -3.84 -34.21
N CYS A 287 20.56 -4.41 -32.99
CA CYS A 287 21.54 -4.19 -31.95
C CYS A 287 22.75 -5.10 -32.20
N GLU A 288 23.85 -4.46 -32.58
CA GLU A 288 25.26 -4.90 -32.52
C GLU A 288 25.51 -6.38 -32.14
N PRO A 289 26.15 -7.17 -33.02
CA PRO A 289 26.51 -8.54 -32.69
C PRO A 289 27.42 -8.54 -31.46
N PHE A 290 26.93 -9.19 -30.41
CA PHE A 290 27.64 -9.41 -29.16
C PHE A 290 29.01 -10.05 -29.45
N GLN A 291 30.08 -9.24 -29.46
CA GLN A 291 31.45 -9.72 -29.56
C GLN A 291 31.77 -10.47 -28.26
N GLY A 292 31.55 -11.79 -28.31
CA GLY A 292 31.96 -12.72 -27.28
C GLY A 292 33.47 -12.64 -27.09
N SER A 293 33.88 -11.93 -26.03
CA SER A 293 35.22 -12.05 -25.48
C SER A 293 35.35 -13.46 -24.91
N GLN A 294 36.09 -14.33 -25.60
CA GLN A 294 36.50 -15.62 -25.08
C GLN A 294 37.29 -15.41 -23.78
N PRO A 295 36.87 -16.00 -22.64
CA PRO A 295 37.77 -16.12 -21.50
C PRO A 295 38.81 -17.19 -21.85
N GLY A 296 40.08 -16.79 -21.76
CA GLY A 296 41.23 -17.66 -21.99
C GLY A 296 41.17 -18.95 -21.17
N ALA A 297 41.56 -20.04 -21.83
CA ALA A 297 41.71 -21.36 -21.26
C ALA A 297 42.59 -21.31 -19.99
N LEU A 298 41.97 -21.45 -18.83
CA LEU A 298 42.65 -21.78 -17.58
C LEU A 298 42.84 -23.29 -17.51
N ALA A 299 44.05 -23.67 -17.10
CA ALA A 299 44.56 -25.03 -16.98
C ALA A 299 43.67 -25.94 -16.09
N PRO A 300 43.67 -27.26 -16.31
CA PRO A 300 42.85 -28.19 -15.53
C PRO A 300 43.23 -28.18 -14.05
N GLU A 301 42.32 -27.65 -13.24
CA GLU A 301 42.39 -27.65 -11.78
C GLU A 301 42.23 -29.09 -11.27
N ARG A 302 43.30 -29.62 -10.66
CA ARG A 302 43.29 -30.91 -9.98
C ARG A 302 42.35 -30.84 -8.78
N VAL A 303 41.18 -31.46 -8.90
CA VAL A 303 40.25 -31.71 -7.80
C VAL A 303 40.93 -32.56 -6.74
N ALA A 304 41.30 -31.94 -5.61
CA ALA A 304 41.70 -32.65 -4.41
C ALA A 304 40.47 -33.22 -3.70
N PRO A 305 40.54 -34.45 -3.16
CA PRO A 305 39.42 -35.06 -2.45
C PRO A 305 39.08 -34.30 -1.15
N PRO A 306 37.81 -34.27 -0.74
CA PRO A 306 37.37 -33.52 0.43
C PRO A 306 37.99 -34.09 1.73
N PRO A 307 38.41 -33.23 2.67
CA PRO A 307 38.95 -33.69 3.95
C PRO A 307 37.86 -34.32 4.83
N ALA A 308 38.23 -35.41 5.51
CA ALA A 308 37.36 -36.14 6.41
C ALA A 308 36.79 -35.26 7.55
N PRO A 309 35.55 -35.55 8.01
CA PRO A 309 34.89 -34.76 9.06
C PRO A 309 35.65 -34.84 10.38
N ARG A 310 36.07 -33.68 10.89
CA ARG A 310 36.73 -33.54 12.19
C ARG A 310 35.72 -33.73 13.32
N VAL A 311 35.87 -34.83 14.07
CA VAL A 311 35.21 -35.10 15.35
C VAL A 311 35.54 -33.97 16.33
N ARG A 312 34.56 -33.13 16.65
CA ARG A 312 34.67 -32.07 17.67
C ARG A 312 34.57 -32.69 19.06
N LYS A 313 35.67 -32.66 19.82
CA LYS A 313 35.66 -32.99 21.26
C LYS A 313 34.88 -31.93 22.04
N PRO A 314 34.10 -32.32 23.07
CA PRO A 314 33.34 -31.39 23.90
C PRO A 314 34.28 -30.48 24.70
N LYS A 315 34.12 -29.16 24.52
CA LYS A 315 34.88 -28.12 25.20
C LYS A 315 34.29 -27.92 26.59
N LYS A 316 35.07 -28.23 27.63
CA LYS A 316 34.78 -27.90 29.04
C LYS A 316 34.50 -26.40 29.18
N SER A 317 33.33 -26.07 29.70
CA SER A 317 32.93 -24.73 30.11
C SER A 317 33.84 -24.23 31.23
N LYS A 318 34.73 -23.29 30.89
CA LYS A 318 35.42 -22.45 31.87
C LYS A 318 34.46 -21.34 32.30
N ALA A 319 34.28 -21.24 33.62
CA ALA A 319 33.54 -20.20 34.30
C ALA A 319 33.95 -18.81 33.80
N SER A 320 32.97 -18.05 33.34
CA SER A 320 33.10 -16.61 33.10
C SER A 320 32.92 -15.93 34.44
N ALA A 321 34.04 -15.46 35.00
CA ALA A 321 34.06 -14.43 36.01
C ALA A 321 33.46 -13.15 35.42
N TRP A 322 32.35 -12.70 35.99
CA TRP A 322 31.82 -11.35 35.82
C TRP A 322 32.36 -10.49 36.97
N PRO A 323 32.83 -9.26 36.74
CA PRO A 323 33.25 -8.38 37.82
C PRO A 323 32.04 -7.87 38.63
N GLU A 324 32.09 -8.12 39.94
CA GLU A 324 31.36 -7.39 40.97
C GLU A 324 31.76 -5.91 40.94
N GLU A 325 30.94 -5.03 40.38
CA GLU A 325 31.07 -3.59 40.67
C GLU A 325 29.81 -2.81 40.29
N PHE A 326 28.65 -3.15 40.87
CA PHE A 326 27.53 -2.21 41.01
C PHE A 326 26.73 -2.56 42.26
N LYS A 327 27.28 -2.17 43.42
CA LYS A 327 26.60 -2.20 44.71
C LYS A 327 26.49 -0.77 45.21
N ALA A 328 25.37 -0.12 44.93
CA ALA A 328 24.95 1.12 45.57
C ALA A 328 23.41 1.25 45.45
N GLU A 329 22.74 0.60 46.38
CA GLU A 329 21.33 0.72 46.70
C GLU A 329 21.19 1.85 47.75
N PRO A 330 20.42 2.93 47.50
CA PRO A 330 20.01 3.82 48.57
C PRO A 330 18.67 3.34 49.15
N ALA A 331 18.72 3.03 50.44
CA ALA A 331 17.60 2.62 51.27
C ALA A 331 16.44 3.64 51.26
N ALA A 332 15.23 3.16 50.98
CA ALA A 332 13.98 3.87 51.26
C ALA A 332 13.34 3.30 52.56
N PRO A 333 12.71 4.15 53.40
CA PRO A 333 12.13 3.74 54.68
C PRO A 333 10.83 2.93 54.54
N PRO A 334 10.47 2.14 55.56
CA PRO A 334 9.38 1.17 55.50
C PRO A 334 8.00 1.85 55.56
N HIS A 335 7.18 1.62 54.53
CA HIS A 335 5.75 1.94 54.56
C HIS A 335 4.94 0.75 55.04
N GLU A 336 4.05 1.03 55.99
CA GLU A 336 3.12 0.12 56.66
C GLU A 336 2.28 -0.71 55.69
N VAL A 337 2.18 -2.00 56.01
CA VAL A 337 1.31 -2.99 55.35
C VAL A 337 -0.11 -2.85 55.94
N PRO A 338 -1.16 -2.56 55.13
CA PRO A 338 -2.54 -2.65 55.58
C PRO A 338 -3.07 -4.10 55.49
N PRO A 339 -4.04 -4.47 56.34
CA PRO A 339 -4.45 -5.85 56.57
C PRO A 339 -5.31 -6.45 55.45
N GLU A 340 -5.10 -7.76 55.33
CA GLU A 340 -5.66 -8.77 54.46
C GLU A 340 -7.21 -8.78 54.42
N ALA A 341 -7.79 -8.63 53.22
CA ALA A 341 -9.21 -8.77 52.97
C ALA A 341 -9.56 -10.18 52.41
N PRO A 342 -10.77 -10.72 52.68
CA PRO A 342 -11.03 -12.16 52.65
C PRO A 342 -11.15 -12.77 51.25
N ARG A 343 -10.56 -13.97 51.13
CA ARG A 343 -10.59 -14.88 49.98
C ARG A 343 -12.00 -15.11 49.43
N ARG A 344 -12.32 -14.50 48.27
CA ARG A 344 -13.50 -14.86 47.48
C ARG A 344 -13.29 -16.20 46.77
N ARG A 345 -14.25 -17.10 46.97
CA ARG A 345 -14.38 -18.42 46.36
C ARG A 345 -14.20 -18.35 44.83
N ARG A 346 -13.33 -19.23 44.31
CA ARG A 346 -13.15 -19.50 42.89
C ARG A 346 -14.45 -20.05 42.29
N GLN A 347 -15.07 -19.28 41.39
CA GLN A 347 -16.06 -19.78 40.44
C GLN A 347 -15.31 -20.49 39.28
N PRO A 348 -15.77 -21.67 38.81
CA PRO A 348 -15.16 -22.35 37.68
C PRO A 348 -15.35 -21.54 36.39
N LYS A 349 -14.26 -21.33 35.65
CA LYS A 349 -14.27 -20.65 34.35
C LYS A 349 -15.07 -21.49 33.34
N PRO A 350 -16.06 -20.93 32.62
CA PRO A 350 -16.70 -21.63 31.52
C PRO A 350 -15.68 -21.81 30.37
N THR A 351 -15.62 -23.02 29.84
CA THR A 351 -14.73 -23.42 28.75
C THR A 351 -15.06 -22.67 27.45
N LEU A 352 -14.01 -22.41 26.67
CA LEU A 352 -13.99 -21.57 25.46
C LEU A 352 -14.92 -22.04 24.33
N ILE A 353 -15.46 -23.26 24.41
CA ILE A 353 -16.28 -23.89 23.36
C ILE A 353 -17.75 -23.44 23.44
N GLY A 354 -18.20 -22.84 24.55
CA GLY A 354 -19.59 -22.41 24.73
C GLY A 354 -19.95 -21.01 24.26
N ARG A 355 -18.99 -20.19 23.79
CA ARG A 355 -19.23 -18.77 23.44
C ARG A 355 -19.46 -18.49 21.95
N CYS A 356 -19.16 -19.43 21.05
CA CYS A 356 -19.30 -19.18 19.60
C CYS A 356 -20.71 -19.40 19.04
N THR A 357 -21.61 -20.09 19.75
CA THR A 357 -22.97 -20.38 19.25
C THR A 357 -24.02 -19.33 19.64
N ALA A 358 -23.73 -18.45 20.62
CA ALA A 358 -24.71 -17.47 21.10
C ALA A 358 -24.74 -16.14 20.34
N LEU A 359 -23.74 -15.86 19.48
CA LEU A 359 -23.66 -14.59 18.73
C LEU A 359 -24.17 -14.68 17.28
N LEU A 360 -24.27 -15.89 16.71
CA LEU A 360 -24.79 -16.11 15.35
C LEU A 360 -26.33 -16.03 15.26
N SER A 361 -27.06 -16.12 16.38
CA SER A 361 -28.53 -16.07 16.39
C SER A 361 -29.11 -14.66 16.51
N ARG A 362 -28.29 -13.62 16.74
CA ARG A 362 -28.75 -12.24 16.94
C ARG A 362 -28.67 -11.35 15.69
N TRP A 363 -28.06 -11.82 14.61
CA TRP A 363 -27.81 -11.05 13.39
C TRP A 363 -28.92 -11.17 12.32
N TRP A 364 -29.91 -12.05 12.50
CA TRP A 364 -30.97 -12.29 11.51
C TRP A 364 -32.32 -11.60 11.78
N ARG A 365 -32.42 -10.73 12.78
CA ARG A 365 -33.62 -9.89 12.99
C ARG A 365 -33.27 -8.42 13.11
N SER A 366 -33.38 -7.71 12.00
CA SER A 366 -33.76 -6.29 12.03
C SER A 366 -34.65 -5.96 10.82
N PRO A 367 -35.73 -5.17 11.01
CA PRO A 367 -36.81 -5.05 10.05
C PRO A 367 -36.47 -4.06 8.93
N ARG A 368 -36.85 -4.39 7.69
CA ARG A 368 -36.92 -3.41 6.60
C ARG A 368 -37.97 -2.37 6.96
N LYS A 369 -37.57 -1.11 7.12
CA LYS A 369 -38.50 0.02 7.01
C LYS A 369 -38.74 0.28 5.52
N SER A 370 -40.00 0.19 5.14
CA SER A 370 -40.54 0.71 3.90
C SER A 370 -40.79 2.20 4.08
N ASP A 371 -40.31 3.01 3.15
CA ASP A 371 -40.92 4.27 2.72
C ASP A 371 -40.62 4.46 1.22
#